data_AF-D7F0A6-F1
#
_entry.id   AF-D7F0A6-F1
#
_cell.length_a   1.000
_cell.length_b   1.000
_cell.length_c   1.000
_cell.angle_alpha   90.00
_cell.angle_beta   90.00
_cell.angle_gamma   90.00
#
_symmetry.space_group_name_H-M   'P 1'
#
loop_
_entity.id
_entity.type
_entity.pdbx_description
1 polymer ?
#
loop_
_entity_poly.entity_id
_entity_poly.type
_entity_poly.pdbx_seq_one_letter_code
_entity_poly.pdbx_strand_id
1 'polypeptide(L)' 'VPLPSVEARQHLQKMPEGTFLVRDSTHPSYLFTLSVKTTRGPTNVRIEYADSSFRLDSNCLSRPRILAFPDVVSLVQHY' A
#
# COMPACT_ATOMS: atom_id res chain seq x y z
N VAL A 1 1.69 -8.28 16.15
CA VAL A 1 1.92 -9.26 15.06
C VAL A 1 1.59 -8.56 13.75
N PRO A 2 2.46 -8.61 12.73
CA PRO A 2 2.17 -8.01 11.41
C PRO A 2 0.87 -8.61 10.84
N LEU A 3 -0.04 -7.77 10.33
CA LEU A 3 -1.27 -8.26 9.69
C LEU A 3 -0.92 -8.96 8.36
N PRO A 4 -1.19 -10.26 8.19
CA PRO A 4 -0.88 -10.96 6.94
C PRO A 4 -1.76 -10.48 5.78
N SER A 5 -1.27 -10.63 4.56
CA SER A 5 -2.01 -10.24 3.34
C SER A 5 -3.34 -10.99 3.17
N VAL A 6 -3.46 -12.21 3.69
CA VAL A 6 -4.71 -13.00 3.66
C VAL A 6 -5.76 -12.34 4.56
N GLU A 7 -5.37 -11.99 5.79
CA GLU A 7 -6.27 -11.41 6.78
C GLU A 7 -6.74 -10.00 6.36
N ALA A 8 -5.81 -9.17 5.85
CA ALA A 8 -6.16 -7.86 5.29
C ALA A 8 -7.17 -7.96 4.13
N ARG A 9 -7.02 -8.95 3.24
CA ARG A 9 -8.00 -9.20 2.16
C ARG A 9 -9.36 -9.61 2.72
N GLN A 10 -9.40 -10.44 3.75
CA GLN A 10 -10.66 -10.85 4.39
C GLN A 10 -11.39 -9.66 5.02
N HIS A 11 -10.66 -8.76 5.71
CA HIS A 11 -11.24 -7.54 6.29
C HIS A 11 -11.84 -6.63 5.20
N LEU A 12 -11.15 -6.48 4.07
CA LEU A 12 -11.58 -5.58 2.99
C LEU A 12 -12.61 -6.19 2.03
N GLN A 13 -12.81 -7.51 2.04
CA GLN A 13 -13.62 -8.22 1.02
C GLN A 13 -15.02 -7.62 0.85
N LYS A 14 -15.66 -7.28 1.97
CA LYS A 14 -17.04 -6.77 2.05
C LYS A 14 -17.13 -5.26 2.33
N MET A 15 -16.00 -4.55 2.28
CA MET A 15 -15.98 -3.10 2.50
C MET A 15 -16.32 -2.34 1.20
N PRO A 16 -16.74 -1.07 1.30
CA PRO A 16 -16.89 -0.20 0.15
C PRO A 16 -15.58 -0.02 -0.63
N GLU A 17 -15.69 0.25 -1.94
CA GLU A 17 -14.56 0.67 -2.76
C GLU A 17 -13.84 1.87 -2.13
N GLY A 18 -12.50 1.87 -2.21
CA GLY A 18 -11.66 2.90 -1.62
C GLY A 18 -11.35 2.67 -0.14
N THR A 19 -12.02 1.74 0.55
CA THR A 19 -11.64 1.39 1.92
C THR A 19 -10.25 0.76 1.92
N PHE A 20 -9.37 1.24 2.79
CA PHE A 20 -7.98 0.79 2.84
C PHE A 20 -7.49 0.60 4.28
N LEU A 21 -6.33 -0.06 4.40
CA LEU A 21 -5.52 -0.09 5.61
C LEU A 21 -4.04 -0.09 5.22
N VAL A 22 -3.21 0.51 6.07
CA VAL A 22 -1.76 0.36 6.02
C VAL A 22 -1.35 -0.65 7.08
N ARG A 23 -0.46 -1.57 6.71
CA ARG A 23 0.05 -2.61 7.60
C ARG A 23 1.54 -2.83 7.37
N ASP A 24 2.21 -3.42 8.35
CA ASP A 24 3.57 -3.92 8.18
C ASP A 24 3.61 -4.93 7.03
N SER A 25 4.65 -4.82 6.20
CA SER A 25 4.88 -5.77 5.13
C SER A 25 5.34 -7.11 5.69
N THR A 26 4.84 -8.20 5.11
CA THR A 26 5.40 -9.54 5.36
C THR A 26 6.59 -9.84 4.45
N HIS A 27 6.93 -8.93 3.53
CA HIS A 27 8.10 -9.04 2.65
C HIS A 27 9.30 -8.34 3.29
N PRO A 28 10.47 -8.99 3.42
CA PRO A 28 11.61 -8.49 4.18
C PRO A 28 12.25 -7.21 3.62
N SER A 29 11.92 -6.83 2.39
CA SER A 29 12.50 -5.68 1.67
C SER A 29 11.62 -4.42 1.74
N TYR A 30 10.47 -4.48 2.41
CA TYR A 30 9.51 -3.38 2.45
C TYR A 30 9.06 -3.18 3.90
N LEU A 31 8.87 -1.93 4.31
CA LEU A 31 8.40 -1.62 5.66
C LEU A 31 6.88 -1.79 5.74
N PHE A 32 6.15 -1.21 4.78
CA PHE A 32 4.70 -1.16 4.80
C PHE A 32 4.06 -1.71 3.53
N THR A 33 2.78 -2.01 3.62
CA THR A 33 1.91 -2.37 2.51
C THR A 33 0.57 -1.67 2.68
N LEU A 34 0.10 -1.02 1.61
CA LEU A 34 -1.26 -0.53 1.47
C LEU A 34 -2.15 -1.65 0.95
N SER A 35 -3.12 -2.07 1.74
CA SER A 35 -4.19 -2.97 1.30
C SER A 35 -5.44 -2.14 1.02
N VAL A 36 -5.99 -2.20 -0.19
CA VAL A 36 -7.12 -1.37 -0.61
C VAL A 36 -8.19 -2.19 -1.32
N LYS A 37 -9.46 -1.90 -1.03
CA LYS A 37 -10.61 -2.45 -1.74
C LYS A 37 -10.82 -1.72 -3.06
N THR A 38 -10.68 -2.45 -4.17
CA THR A 38 -11.01 -1.95 -5.51
C THR A 38 -12.31 -2.56 -6.03
N THR A 39 -12.82 -2.07 -7.17
CA THR A 39 -13.92 -2.71 -7.92
C THR A 39 -13.69 -4.19 -8.21
N ARG A 40 -12.42 -4.59 -8.42
CA ARG A 40 -12.02 -5.98 -8.72
C ARG A 40 -11.74 -6.82 -7.47
N GLY A 41 -11.91 -6.25 -6.29
CA GLY A 41 -11.59 -6.87 -5.00
C GLY A 41 -10.38 -6.24 -4.30
N PRO A 42 -10.05 -6.72 -3.09
CA PRO A 42 -8.91 -6.22 -2.35
C PRO A 42 -7.58 -6.52 -3.03
N THR A 43 -6.70 -5.53 -3.10
CA THR A 43 -5.32 -5.68 -3.61
C THR A 43 -4.30 -5.15 -2.60
N ASN A 44 -3.03 -5.44 -2.84
CA ASN A 44 -1.91 -4.99 -2.02
C ASN A 44 -0.91 -4.23 -2.88
N VAL A 45 -0.52 -3.04 -2.44
CA VAL A 45 0.54 -2.23 -3.03
C VAL A 45 1.61 -2.05 -1.95
N ARG A 46 2.86 -2.38 -2.26
CA ARG A 46 3.95 -2.23 -1.28
C ARG A 46 4.34 -0.76 -1.19
N ILE A 47 4.84 -0.35 -0.02
CA ILE A 47 5.38 1.00 0.18
C ILE A 47 6.89 0.87 0.37
N GLU A 48 7.63 1.46 -0.55
CA GLU A 48 9.08 1.56 -0.50
C GLU A 48 9.49 2.69 0.43
N TYR A 49 10.60 2.50 1.14
CA TYR A 49 11.30 3.54 1.86
C TYR A 49 12.75 3.61 1.37
N ALA A 50 13.09 4.69 0.67
CA ALA A 50 14.41 4.93 0.13
C ALA A 50 14.64 6.45 0.03
N ASP A 51 15.91 6.86 0.19
CA ASP A 51 16.31 8.27 0.16
C ASP A 51 15.50 9.13 1.15
N SER A 52 15.25 8.59 2.35
CA SER A 52 14.44 9.24 3.39
C SER A 52 13.02 9.61 2.97
N SER A 53 12.44 8.86 2.03
CA SER A 53 11.09 9.12 1.51
C SER A 53 10.30 7.84 1.25
N PHE A 54 8.98 7.96 1.28
CA PHE A 54 8.02 6.89 1.05
C PHE A 54 7.42 6.98 -0.36
N ARG A 55 7.29 5.83 -1.03
CA ARG A 55 6.76 5.71 -2.41
C ARG A 55 5.92 4.44 -2.55
N LEU A 56 4.91 4.44 -3.41
CA LEU A 56 4.23 3.20 -3.81
C LEU A 56 5.12 2.40 -4.77
N ASP A 57 5.28 1.10 -4.51
CA ASP A 57 5.93 0.15 -5.42
C ASP A 57 5.11 0.05 -6.72
N SER A 58 5.76 0.27 -7.86
CA SER A 58 5.16 0.18 -9.19
C SER A 58 6.04 -0.68 -10.10
N ASN A 59 5.55 -1.86 -10.46
CA ASN A 59 6.34 -2.84 -11.20
C ASN A 59 6.36 -2.66 -12.73
N CYS A 60 5.81 -1.60 -13.31
CA CYS A 60 5.71 -1.51 -14.77
C CYS A 60 5.93 -0.08 -15.26
N LEU A 61 6.97 0.13 -16.08
CA LEU A 61 7.14 1.00 -17.27
C LEU A 61 6.37 2.35 -17.44
N SER A 62 5.56 2.79 -16.49
CA SER A 62 4.79 4.05 -16.44
C SER A 62 5.50 5.03 -15.50
N ARG A 63 6.76 5.33 -15.82
CA ARG A 63 7.57 6.35 -15.13
C ARG A 63 7.25 7.76 -15.62
N PRO A 64 6.18 8.42 -15.14
CA PRO A 64 6.42 9.83 -14.84
C PRO A 64 5.93 10.35 -13.48
N ARG A 65 5.22 9.60 -12.62
CA ARG A 65 4.60 10.23 -11.42
C ARG A 65 4.47 9.34 -10.18
N ILE A 66 5.50 8.55 -9.83
CA ILE A 66 5.55 8.04 -8.45
C ILE A 66 6.07 9.19 -7.59
N LEU A 67 5.18 9.76 -6.80
CA LEU A 67 5.52 10.83 -5.87
C LEU A 67 6.18 10.23 -4.63
N ALA A 68 7.17 10.95 -4.12
CA ALA A 68 7.86 10.64 -2.88
C ALA A 68 7.32 11.54 -1.77
N PHE A 69 7.12 10.98 -0.59
CA PHE A 69 6.55 11.68 0.55
C PHE A 69 7.46 11.56 1.78
N PRO A 70 7.50 12.57 2.66
CA PRO A 70 8.30 12.51 3.87
C PRO A 70 7.77 11.48 4.90
N ASP A 71 6.49 11.14 4.82
CA ASP A 71 5.82 10.20 5.72
C ASP A 71 4.69 9.43 5.01
N VAL A 72 4.26 8.33 5.61
CA VAL A 72 3.21 7.44 5.05
C VAL A 72 1.82 8.10 5.08
N VAL A 73 1.54 8.98 6.04
CA VAL A 73 0.25 9.65 6.15
C VAL A 73 0.06 10.59 4.95
N SER A 74 1.06 11.41 4.66
CA SER A 74 1.10 12.30 3.49
C SER A 74 0.96 11.52 2.18
N LEU A 75 1.60 10.35 2.08
CA LEU A 75 1.46 9.46 0.91
C LEU A 75 0.02 9.00 0.74
N VAL A 76 -0.61 8.49 1.79
CA VAL A 76 -1.99 7.97 1.75
C VAL A 76 -3.00 9.08 1.53
N GLN A 77 -2.79 10.27 2.09
CA GLN A 77 -3.68 11.42 1.89
C GLN A 77 -3.69 11.94 0.45
N HIS A 78 -2.61 11.71 -0.31
CA HIS A 78 -2.51 12.16 -1.69
C HIS A 78 -3.32 11.29 -2.66
N TYR A 79 -3.42 9.98 -2.41
CA TYR A 79 -4.06 9.00 -3.29
C TYR A 79 -5.47 8.64 -2.83
#